data_AF-A0A8S1RFT5-F1
#
_entry.id   AF-A0A8S1RFT5-F1
#
_cell.length_a   1.000
_cell.length_b   1.000
_cell.length_c   1.000
_cell.angle_alpha   90.00
_cell.angle_beta   90.00
_cell.angle_gamma   90.00
#
_symmetry.space_group_name_H-M   'P 1'
#
loop_
_entity.id
_entity.type
_entity.pdbx_description
1 polymer ?
#
loop_
_entity_poly.entity_id
_entity_poly.type
_entity_poly.pdbx_seq_one_letter_code
_entity_poly.pdbx_strand_id
1 'polypeptide(L)'
;MLTFQIQFPLAFGEAVYVCGNSKELGHWNPMQALRMQWSEGDIWKSTLEINIIDQEFQDIEYKYFFGEFDRPQNIEWEMGPNRIVRTNENTIITDIWNHRKILFQCYNPNKYPIFVSGSCYDLGIFQRRVSMKQKEDISYIRILVNILEEREISYQFHYIKKRHYTSPLYQLNLNNTNDYYKNYIVVFCEGLIQIKRSIYQLDNHICYGYVPADQDDFNSLKKANLSTIIEFQNSLQQYSHSIKKYDDFTYYIVNICINQNFINYFQRLYQFIQVQIQKYNLIYICNNSMKHLRKYLQLYQRLIILQ
;
A
#
# COMPACT_ATOMS: atom_id res chain seq x y z
N MET A 1 25.21 -15.78 -1.41
CA MET A 1 24.49 -16.75 -2.25
C MET A 1 23.00 -16.57 -2.09
N LEU A 2 22.27 -16.48 -3.19
CA LEU A 2 20.82 -16.38 -3.19
C LEU A 2 20.24 -17.59 -3.92
N THR A 3 19.50 -18.43 -3.21
CA THR A 3 18.88 -19.62 -3.80
C THR A 3 17.41 -19.37 -4.04
N PHE A 4 16.99 -19.50 -5.29
CA PHE A 4 15.60 -19.50 -5.71
C PHE A 4 15.06 -20.92 -5.66
N GLN A 5 13.88 -21.10 -5.05
CA GLN A 5 13.18 -22.38 -4.99
C GLN A 5 11.70 -22.15 -5.30
N ILE A 6 11.13 -22.93 -6.22
CA ILE A 6 9.71 -22.88 -6.57
C ILE A 6 9.19 -24.28 -6.85
N GLN A 7 7.97 -24.59 -6.42
CA GLN A 7 7.29 -25.83 -6.77
C GLN A 7 6.35 -25.56 -7.94
N PHE A 8 6.55 -26.22 -9.08
CA PHE A 8 5.72 -26.04 -10.26
C PHE A 8 5.75 -27.28 -11.18
N PRO A 9 4.63 -28.00 -11.37
CA PRO A 9 4.59 -29.17 -12.22
C PRO A 9 4.70 -28.75 -13.69
N LEU A 10 5.57 -29.44 -14.44
CA LEU A 10 5.77 -29.24 -15.88
C LEU A 10 5.76 -30.58 -16.62
N ALA A 11 5.49 -30.54 -17.92
CA ALA A 11 5.61 -31.71 -18.76
C ALA A 11 7.10 -32.06 -19.00
N PHE A 12 7.35 -33.32 -19.39
CA PHE A 12 8.69 -33.72 -19.80
C PHE A 12 9.16 -32.89 -21.01
N GLY A 13 10.40 -32.41 -20.97
CA GLY A 13 10.99 -31.57 -22.01
C GLY A 13 10.86 -30.06 -21.73
N GLU A 14 10.23 -29.66 -20.64
CA GLU A 14 10.15 -28.27 -20.19
C GLU A 14 11.06 -28.02 -18.97
N ALA A 15 11.38 -26.75 -18.74
CA ALA A 15 12.10 -26.31 -17.55
C ALA A 15 11.59 -24.97 -17.02
N VAL A 16 11.73 -24.76 -15.72
CA VAL A 16 11.57 -23.43 -15.12
C VAL A 16 12.87 -22.64 -15.27
N TYR A 17 12.73 -21.37 -15.58
CA TYR A 17 13.80 -20.39 -15.67
C TYR A 17 13.50 -19.22 -14.73
N VAL A 18 14.56 -18.59 -14.22
CA VAL A 18 14.49 -17.32 -13.50
C VAL A 18 15.26 -16.26 -14.30
N CYS A 19 14.58 -15.16 -14.61
CA CYS A 19 15.12 -14.05 -15.39
C CYS A 19 14.92 -12.74 -14.65
N GLY A 20 15.82 -11.78 -14.81
CA GLY A 20 15.84 -10.61 -13.96
C GLY A 20 16.82 -9.54 -14.40
N ASN A 21 16.91 -8.48 -13.61
CA ASN A 21 17.71 -7.30 -13.93
C ASN A 21 19.22 -7.53 -13.85
N SER A 22 19.68 -8.51 -13.06
CA SER A 22 21.10 -8.79 -12.91
C SER A 22 21.69 -9.50 -14.13
N LYS A 23 23.01 -9.42 -14.29
CA LYS A 23 23.73 -10.07 -15.40
C LYS A 23 23.53 -11.57 -15.40
N GLU A 24 23.60 -12.16 -14.21
CA GLU A 24 23.48 -13.59 -13.98
C GLU A 24 22.05 -14.09 -14.17
N LEU A 25 21.06 -13.19 -14.11
CA LEU A 25 19.67 -13.45 -14.45
C LEU A 25 19.34 -13.03 -15.89
N GLY A 26 20.35 -12.68 -16.69
CA GLY A 26 20.23 -12.42 -18.12
C GLY A 26 19.73 -11.03 -18.52
N HIS A 27 19.71 -10.04 -17.62
CA HIS A 27 19.26 -8.68 -17.92
C HIS A 27 17.89 -8.61 -18.64
N TRP A 28 16.91 -9.36 -18.12
CA TRP A 28 15.57 -9.51 -18.71
C TRP A 28 15.54 -10.12 -20.13
N ASN A 29 16.63 -10.73 -20.58
CA ASN A 29 16.67 -11.51 -21.81
C ASN A 29 16.41 -13.01 -21.49
N PRO A 30 15.28 -13.58 -21.93
CA PRO A 30 14.95 -14.99 -21.64
C PRO A 30 15.99 -15.97 -22.17
N MET A 31 16.65 -15.65 -23.28
CA MET A 31 17.71 -16.48 -23.86
C MET A 31 18.96 -16.57 -22.98
N GLN A 32 19.11 -15.66 -22.01
CA GLN A 32 20.20 -15.61 -21.05
C GLN A 32 19.71 -15.86 -19.61
N ALA A 33 18.45 -16.26 -19.45
CA ALA A 33 17.88 -16.55 -18.14
C ALA A 33 18.53 -17.78 -17.51
N LEU A 34 18.51 -17.79 -16.18
CA LEU A 34 19.07 -18.89 -15.41
C LEU A 34 18.08 -20.05 -15.38
N ARG A 35 18.41 -21.16 -16.03
CA ARG A 35 17.62 -22.41 -15.95
C ARG A 35 17.70 -23.00 -14.54
N MET A 36 16.58 -23.41 -13.99
CA MET A 36 16.50 -24.05 -12.69
C MET A 36 16.67 -25.58 -12.81
N GLN A 37 17.18 -26.20 -11.75
CA GLN A 37 17.34 -27.64 -11.64
C GLN A 37 16.10 -28.26 -11.01
N TRP A 38 15.54 -29.27 -11.66
CA TRP A 38 14.42 -30.04 -11.12
C TRP A 38 14.88 -31.00 -10.04
N SER A 39 14.00 -31.25 -9.07
CA SER A 39 14.12 -32.29 -8.05
C SER A 39 12.74 -32.87 -7.72
N GLU A 40 12.72 -34.02 -7.04
CA GLU A 40 11.49 -34.75 -6.70
C GLU A 40 10.42 -33.84 -6.07
N GLY A 41 9.15 -34.04 -6.48
CA GLY A 41 8.02 -33.22 -6.05
C GLY A 41 7.83 -31.93 -6.85
N ASP A 42 8.41 -31.86 -8.06
CA ASP A 42 8.36 -30.69 -8.96
C ASP A 42 8.97 -29.43 -8.35
N ILE A 43 10.03 -29.63 -7.57
CA ILE A 43 10.77 -28.56 -6.91
C ILE A 43 11.93 -28.13 -7.80
N TRP A 44 11.86 -26.90 -8.29
CA TRP A 44 12.89 -26.26 -9.09
C TRP A 44 13.78 -25.39 -8.22
N LYS A 45 15.11 -25.54 -8.34
CA LYS A 45 16.08 -24.75 -7.57
C LYS A 45 17.20 -24.20 -8.44
N SER A 46 17.65 -22.98 -8.13
CA SER A 46 18.89 -22.44 -8.68
C SER A 46 19.54 -21.48 -7.71
N THR A 47 20.87 -21.49 -7.64
CA THR A 47 21.63 -20.64 -6.73
C THR A 47 22.43 -19.63 -7.52
N LEU A 48 22.26 -18.37 -7.13
CA LEU A 48 22.97 -17.22 -7.64
C LEU A 48 24.08 -16.81 -6.68
N GLU A 49 25.30 -16.72 -7.19
CA GLU A 49 26.41 -16.09 -6.46
C GLU A 49 26.32 -14.58 -6.63
N ILE A 50 25.89 -13.89 -5.56
CA ILE A 50 25.88 -12.43 -5.54
C ILE A 50 27.29 -11.98 -5.20
N ASN A 51 27.95 -11.28 -6.14
CA ASN A 51 29.21 -10.59 -5.86
C ASN A 51 28.93 -9.35 -5.00
N ILE A 52 29.13 -9.48 -3.69
CA ILE A 52 28.84 -8.45 -2.68
C ILE A 52 29.79 -7.24 -2.79
N ILE A 53 30.85 -7.34 -3.60
CA ILE A 53 31.98 -6.41 -3.61
C ILE A 53 31.69 -5.11 -4.39
N ASP A 54 30.75 -5.10 -5.35
CA ASP A 54 30.51 -3.92 -6.21
C ASP A 54 29.12 -3.26 -6.08
N GLN A 55 28.21 -3.81 -5.25
CA GLN A 55 26.83 -3.35 -5.22
C GLN A 55 26.22 -3.42 -3.82
N GLU A 56 26.68 -2.54 -2.93
CA GLU A 56 25.81 -2.16 -1.83
C GLU A 56 24.53 -1.53 -2.45
N PHE A 57 23.37 -2.15 -2.21
CA PHE A 57 22.02 -1.60 -2.43
C PHE A 57 21.28 -1.79 -3.77
N GLN A 58 21.69 -2.66 -4.71
CA GLN A 58 20.81 -2.97 -5.85
C GLN A 58 19.71 -3.98 -5.49
N ASP A 59 18.45 -3.58 -5.72
CA ASP A 59 17.30 -4.47 -5.68
C ASP A 59 17.44 -5.50 -6.82
N ILE A 60 17.42 -6.80 -6.49
CA ILE A 60 17.37 -7.86 -7.50
C ILE A 60 15.91 -8.02 -7.88
N GLU A 61 15.59 -7.61 -9.10
CA GLU A 61 14.29 -7.83 -9.70
C GLU A 61 14.33 -9.09 -10.55
N TYR A 62 13.34 -9.97 -10.40
CA TYR A 62 13.29 -11.24 -11.12
C TYR A 62 11.86 -11.71 -11.35
N LYS A 63 11.71 -12.66 -12.26
CA LYS A 63 10.44 -13.29 -12.59
C LYS A 63 10.69 -14.68 -13.16
N TYR A 64 9.77 -15.61 -12.88
CA TYR A 64 9.85 -16.96 -13.42
C TYR A 64 9.11 -17.10 -14.76
N PHE A 65 9.61 -17.98 -15.61
CA PHE A 65 8.90 -18.47 -16.79
C PHE A 65 9.24 -19.94 -17.01
N PHE A 66 8.41 -20.65 -17.77
CA PHE A 66 8.77 -21.97 -18.27
C PHE A 66 8.86 -21.96 -19.79
N GLY A 67 9.61 -22.91 -20.33
CA GLY A 67 9.77 -23.13 -21.76
C GLY A 67 10.54 -24.42 -22.01
N GLU A 68 10.86 -24.69 -23.27
CA GLU A 68 11.62 -25.89 -23.66
C GLU A 68 12.97 -25.98 -22.95
N PHE A 69 13.33 -27.18 -22.46
CA PHE A 69 14.50 -27.45 -21.62
C PHE A 69 15.83 -27.07 -22.28
N ASP A 70 16.02 -27.42 -23.55
CA ASP A 70 17.29 -27.20 -24.27
C ASP A 70 17.53 -25.73 -24.59
N ARG A 71 16.44 -25.02 -24.91
CA ARG A 71 16.46 -23.61 -25.26
C ARG A 71 15.12 -23.00 -24.91
N PRO A 72 15.05 -21.87 -24.19
CA PRO A 72 13.79 -21.24 -23.80
C PRO A 72 13.02 -20.74 -25.03
N GLN A 73 12.19 -21.63 -25.57
CA GLN A 73 11.18 -21.39 -26.61
C GLN A 73 9.81 -21.71 -26.01
N ASN A 74 8.73 -21.30 -26.68
CA ASN A 74 7.37 -21.45 -26.17
C ASN A 74 7.22 -20.91 -24.75
N ILE A 75 7.77 -19.70 -24.53
CA ILE A 75 7.93 -19.10 -23.21
C ILE A 75 6.58 -18.67 -22.65
N GLU A 76 6.27 -19.13 -21.45
CA GLU A 76 5.16 -18.63 -20.64
C GLU A 76 5.65 -18.09 -19.30
N TRP A 77 5.44 -16.79 -19.09
CA TRP A 77 5.80 -16.11 -17.86
C TRP A 77 4.77 -16.34 -16.77
N GLU A 78 5.22 -16.34 -15.52
CA GLU A 78 4.29 -16.23 -14.40
C GLU A 78 3.45 -14.95 -14.49
N MET A 79 2.26 -15.00 -13.95
CA MET A 79 1.38 -13.86 -13.78
C MET A 79 1.84 -12.99 -12.61
N GLY A 80 1.43 -11.72 -12.62
CA GLY A 80 1.75 -10.75 -11.57
C GLY A 80 2.99 -9.90 -11.88
N PRO A 81 3.35 -9.01 -10.94
CA PRO A 81 4.46 -8.08 -11.09
C PRO A 81 5.81 -8.80 -10.98
N ASN A 82 6.89 -8.11 -11.35
CA ASN A 82 8.23 -8.60 -11.06
C ASN A 82 8.44 -8.73 -9.54
N ARG A 83 9.12 -9.80 -9.13
CA ARG A 83 9.55 -10.01 -7.76
C ARG A 83 10.77 -9.14 -7.48
N ILE A 84 10.91 -8.71 -6.23
CA ILE A 84 12.05 -7.92 -5.77
C ILE A 84 12.56 -8.55 -4.49
N VAL A 85 13.87 -8.81 -4.43
CA VAL A 85 14.58 -9.18 -3.21
C VAL A 85 15.74 -8.21 -2.96
N ARG A 86 15.91 -7.85 -1.68
CA ARG A 86 17.09 -7.14 -1.18
C ARG A 86 17.67 -7.98 -0.06
N THR A 87 18.88 -8.48 -0.25
CA THR A 87 19.59 -9.26 0.76
C THR A 87 21.10 -9.10 0.61
N ASN A 88 21.78 -9.07 1.75
CA ASN A 88 23.24 -9.01 1.84
C ASN A 88 23.81 -10.32 2.43
N GLU A 89 22.94 -11.30 2.67
CA GLU A 89 23.26 -12.56 3.34
C GLU A 89 22.87 -13.76 2.48
N ASN A 90 23.37 -14.93 2.85
CA ASN A 90 22.95 -16.18 2.23
C ASN A 90 21.44 -16.40 2.49
N THR A 91 20.64 -16.39 1.43
CA THR A 91 19.18 -16.40 1.53
C THR A 91 18.60 -17.47 0.63
N ILE A 92 17.66 -18.25 1.15
CA ILE A 92 16.82 -19.16 0.36
C ILE A 92 15.44 -18.52 0.25
N ILE A 93 14.98 -18.30 -0.98
CA ILE A 93 13.62 -17.84 -1.26
C ILE A 93 12.80 -19.02 -1.74
N THR A 94 11.72 -19.33 -1.02
CA THR A 94 10.70 -20.26 -1.49
C THR A 94 9.52 -19.47 -2.05
N ASP A 95 9.34 -19.53 -3.37
CA ASP A 95 8.29 -18.85 -4.11
C ASP A 95 7.16 -19.81 -4.52
N ILE A 96 6.02 -19.24 -4.89
CA ILE A 96 4.86 -19.92 -5.50
C ILE A 96 4.62 -19.35 -6.90
N TRP A 97 4.18 -20.17 -7.85
CA TRP A 97 3.86 -19.70 -9.21
C TRP A 97 2.69 -18.70 -9.20
N ASN A 98 2.67 -17.76 -10.16
CA ASN A 98 1.59 -16.78 -10.34
C ASN A 98 1.25 -15.99 -9.06
N HIS A 99 2.27 -15.40 -8.44
CA HIS A 99 2.10 -14.77 -7.14
C HIS A 99 1.39 -13.42 -7.16
N ARG A 100 0.74 -13.12 -6.04
CA ARG A 100 0.31 -11.78 -5.67
C ARG A 100 0.69 -11.49 -4.22
N LYS A 101 1.39 -10.38 -4.01
CA LYS A 101 1.65 -9.85 -2.67
C LYS A 101 0.49 -8.97 -2.25
N ILE A 102 -0.05 -9.21 -1.06
CA ILE A 102 -1.17 -8.43 -0.52
C ILE A 102 -0.77 -7.89 0.85
N LEU A 103 -0.95 -6.59 1.04
CA LEU A 103 -0.70 -5.90 2.30
C LEU A 103 -2.06 -5.50 2.89
N PHE A 104 -2.51 -6.26 3.88
CA PHE A 104 -3.62 -5.83 4.72
C PHE A 104 -3.08 -4.83 5.74
N GLN A 105 -3.69 -3.65 5.82
CA GLN A 105 -3.28 -2.64 6.79
C GLN A 105 -4.46 -1.82 7.32
N CYS A 106 -4.30 -1.35 8.56
CA CYS A 106 -5.26 -0.48 9.22
C CYS A 106 -4.56 0.51 10.15
N TYR A 107 -5.16 1.69 10.31
CA TYR A 107 -4.69 2.70 11.25
C TYR A 107 -5.05 2.29 12.68
N ASN A 108 -4.05 2.22 13.55
CA ASN A 108 -4.13 1.78 14.93
C ASN A 108 -3.09 2.51 15.82
N PRO A 109 -3.27 3.82 16.06
CA PRO A 109 -2.34 4.63 16.87
C PRO A 109 -2.32 4.18 18.34
N ASN A 110 -3.44 3.65 18.80
CA ASN A 110 -3.60 3.14 20.16
C ASN A 110 -3.04 1.72 20.34
N LYS A 111 -2.48 1.11 19.27
CA LYS A 111 -1.78 -0.19 19.30
C LYS A 111 -2.61 -1.33 19.91
N TYR A 112 -3.92 -1.32 19.66
CA TYR A 112 -4.78 -2.42 20.10
C TYR A 112 -4.47 -3.71 19.33
N PRO A 113 -4.74 -4.90 19.89
CA PRO A 113 -4.66 -6.14 19.14
C PRO A 113 -5.63 -6.13 17.95
N ILE A 114 -5.08 -6.29 16.75
CA ILE A 114 -5.84 -6.43 15.50
C ILE A 114 -5.48 -7.76 14.85
N PHE A 115 -6.52 -8.42 14.34
CA PHE A 115 -6.40 -9.66 13.61
C PHE A 115 -7.12 -9.55 12.27
N VAL A 116 -6.79 -10.45 11.36
CA VAL A 116 -7.51 -10.66 10.10
C VAL A 116 -7.88 -12.14 9.99
N SER A 117 -9.03 -12.43 9.38
CA SER A 117 -9.37 -13.77 8.91
C SER A 117 -9.83 -13.70 7.47
N GLY A 118 -9.72 -14.80 6.73
CA GLY A 118 -10.06 -14.82 5.32
C GLY A 118 -10.10 -16.22 4.72
N SER A 119 -10.49 -16.30 3.45
CA SER A 119 -10.68 -17.55 2.72
C SER A 119 -9.37 -18.27 2.39
N CYS A 120 -8.25 -17.56 2.36
CA CYS A 120 -6.96 -18.15 2.04
C CYS A 120 -6.25 -18.73 3.28
N TYR A 121 -5.30 -19.64 3.04
CA TYR A 121 -4.55 -20.33 4.11
C TYR A 121 -3.79 -19.37 5.03
N ASP A 122 -3.14 -18.36 4.45
CA ASP A 122 -2.41 -17.31 5.18
C ASP A 122 -3.33 -16.46 6.07
N LEU A 123 -4.62 -16.40 5.76
CA LEU A 123 -5.65 -15.74 6.57
C LEU A 123 -6.48 -16.73 7.40
N GLY A 124 -6.07 -17.99 7.46
CA GLY A 124 -6.63 -18.99 8.35
C GLY A 124 -7.94 -19.62 7.91
N ILE A 125 -8.32 -19.54 6.63
CA ILE A 125 -9.51 -20.20 6.03
C ILE A 125 -10.81 -20.00 6.83
N PHE A 126 -10.97 -18.85 7.48
CA PHE A 126 -12.01 -18.53 8.47
C PHE A 126 -12.12 -19.47 9.69
N GLN A 127 -11.19 -20.43 9.86
CA GLN A 127 -11.11 -21.30 11.03
C GLN A 127 -10.31 -20.66 12.17
N ARG A 128 -9.38 -19.75 11.84
CA ARG A 128 -8.60 -19.01 12.83
C ARG A 128 -8.40 -17.56 12.42
N ARG A 129 -8.11 -16.72 13.41
CA ARG A 129 -7.71 -15.32 13.21
C ARG A 129 -6.20 -15.20 13.26
N VAL A 130 -5.65 -14.41 12.34
CA VAL A 130 -4.22 -14.20 12.21
C VAL A 130 -3.87 -12.81 12.74
N SER A 131 -2.94 -12.75 13.69
CA SER A 131 -2.54 -11.50 14.34
C SER A 131 -1.77 -10.59 13.38
N MET A 132 -2.06 -9.29 13.41
CA MET A 132 -1.38 -8.28 12.61
C MET A 132 -0.20 -7.69 13.38
N LYS A 133 0.90 -7.39 12.68
CA LYS A 133 2.08 -6.73 13.24
C LYS A 133 1.81 -5.24 13.42
N GLN A 134 2.40 -4.61 14.44
CA GLN A 134 2.33 -3.15 14.65
C GLN A 134 3.61 -2.47 14.16
N LYS A 135 3.47 -1.36 13.42
CA LYS A 135 4.56 -0.41 13.13
C LYS A 135 4.01 1.02 13.19
N GLU A 136 4.57 1.83 14.09
CA GLU A 136 4.06 3.18 14.38
C GLU A 136 2.56 3.15 14.69
N ASP A 137 1.74 3.86 13.91
CA ASP A 137 0.29 3.89 14.03
C ASP A 137 -0.42 2.94 13.07
N ILE A 138 0.28 1.95 12.51
CA ILE A 138 -0.30 1.04 11.51
C ILE A 138 -0.17 -0.40 12.00
N SER A 139 -1.29 -1.11 12.06
CA SER A 139 -1.26 -2.58 12.10
C SER A 139 -1.30 -3.11 10.68
N TYR A 140 -0.50 -4.13 10.39
CA TYR A 140 -0.39 -4.69 9.05
C TYR A 140 -0.05 -6.18 9.06
N ILE A 141 -0.41 -6.87 7.99
CA ILE A 141 0.08 -8.19 7.66
C ILE A 141 0.29 -8.29 6.15
N ARG A 142 1.34 -9.01 5.76
CA ARG A 142 1.67 -9.28 4.37
C ARG A 142 1.41 -10.75 4.12
N ILE A 143 0.70 -11.04 3.04
CA ILE A 143 0.46 -12.41 2.59
C ILE A 143 0.89 -12.54 1.13
N LEU A 144 1.13 -13.78 0.71
CA LEU A 144 1.47 -14.15 -0.66
C LEU A 144 0.46 -15.19 -1.13
N VAL A 145 -0.21 -14.93 -2.24
CA VAL A 145 -1.26 -15.83 -2.76
C VAL A 145 -0.99 -16.22 -4.21
N ASN A 146 -1.46 -17.40 -4.59
CA ASN A 146 -1.44 -17.88 -5.97
C ASN A 146 -2.72 -17.43 -6.68
N ILE A 147 -2.58 -16.59 -7.72
CA ILE A 147 -3.71 -15.97 -8.44
C ILE A 147 -4.56 -17.00 -9.19
N LEU A 148 -3.98 -18.14 -9.61
CA LEU A 148 -4.73 -19.17 -10.32
C LEU A 148 -5.67 -19.95 -9.40
N GLU A 149 -5.23 -20.18 -8.16
CA GLU A 149 -6.01 -20.89 -7.15
C GLU A 149 -7.08 -19.99 -6.54
N GLU A 150 -6.77 -18.70 -6.36
CA GLU A 150 -7.63 -17.73 -5.69
C GLU A 150 -7.84 -16.49 -6.56
N ARG A 151 -8.94 -16.43 -7.33
CA ARG A 151 -9.28 -15.22 -8.11
C ARG A 151 -9.81 -14.10 -7.22
N GLU A 152 -10.46 -14.47 -6.13
CA GLU A 152 -11.01 -13.55 -5.13
C GLU A 152 -10.69 -14.05 -3.71
N ILE A 153 -10.40 -13.11 -2.82
CA ILE A 153 -10.19 -13.39 -1.40
C ILE A 153 -11.30 -12.74 -0.59
N SER A 154 -12.03 -13.54 0.17
CA SER A 154 -12.96 -13.05 1.18
C SER A 154 -12.22 -12.80 2.48
N TYR A 155 -12.44 -11.69 3.16
CA TYR A 155 -11.73 -11.36 4.41
C TYR A 155 -12.52 -10.49 5.39
N GLN A 156 -12.12 -10.54 6.67
CA GLN A 156 -12.63 -9.72 7.76
C GLN A 156 -11.51 -9.26 8.69
N PHE A 157 -11.65 -8.06 9.24
CA PHE A 157 -10.78 -7.56 10.30
C PHE A 157 -11.45 -7.73 11.66
N HIS A 158 -10.64 -8.02 12.67
CA HIS A 158 -11.06 -8.15 14.05
C HIS A 158 -10.24 -7.24 14.95
N TYR A 159 -10.91 -6.55 15.87
CA TYR A 159 -10.30 -5.57 16.75
C TYR A 159 -10.71 -5.83 18.20
N ILE A 160 -9.73 -5.85 19.10
CA ILE A 160 -9.94 -6.16 20.52
C ILE A 160 -9.47 -4.97 21.37
N LYS A 161 -10.40 -4.39 22.14
CA LYS A 161 -10.08 -3.39 23.18
C LYS A 161 -10.60 -3.85 24.54
N LYS A 162 -11.88 -3.59 24.81
CA LYS A 162 -12.65 -4.13 25.95
C LYS A 162 -13.72 -5.12 25.49
N ARG A 163 -14.18 -4.95 24.23
CA ARG A 163 -15.10 -5.81 23.52
C ARG A 163 -14.46 -6.22 22.20
N HIS A 164 -14.95 -7.31 21.65
CA HIS A 164 -14.54 -7.82 20.36
C HIS A 164 -15.39 -7.21 19.25
N TYR A 165 -14.75 -6.66 18.23
CA TYR A 165 -15.41 -6.09 17.06
C TYR A 165 -14.93 -6.81 15.81
N THR A 166 -15.82 -7.01 14.84
CA THR A 166 -15.51 -7.66 13.55
C THR A 166 -16.14 -6.84 12.44
N SER A 167 -15.38 -6.60 11.38
CA SER A 167 -15.88 -5.91 10.20
C SER A 167 -16.87 -6.79 9.41
N PRO A 168 -17.67 -6.20 8.50
CA PRO A 168 -18.32 -6.95 7.44
C PRO A 168 -17.33 -7.84 6.66
N LEU A 169 -17.87 -8.86 5.99
CA LEU A 169 -17.12 -9.68 5.04
C LEU A 169 -16.86 -8.87 3.77
N TYR A 170 -15.59 -8.67 3.44
CA TYR A 170 -15.14 -7.99 2.23
C TYR A 170 -14.68 -9.00 1.19
N GLN A 171 -14.66 -8.56 -0.07
CA GLN A 171 -14.11 -9.31 -1.21
C GLN A 171 -12.99 -8.50 -1.86
N LEU A 172 -11.87 -9.16 -2.12
CA LEU A 172 -10.76 -8.61 -2.89
C LEU A 172 -10.61 -9.37 -4.19
N ASN A 173 -10.76 -8.70 -5.33
CA ASN A 173 -10.49 -9.28 -6.63
C ASN A 173 -9.00 -9.11 -7.00
N LEU A 174 -8.30 -10.22 -7.25
CA LEU A 174 -6.85 -10.19 -7.49
C LEU A 174 -6.47 -9.77 -8.91
N ASN A 175 -7.41 -9.81 -9.85
CA ASN A 175 -7.19 -9.46 -11.25
C ASN A 175 -7.16 -7.95 -11.48
N ASN A 176 -7.62 -7.14 -10.52
CA ASN A 176 -7.65 -5.68 -10.68
C ASN A 176 -6.24 -5.09 -10.52
N THR A 177 -5.81 -4.29 -11.51
CA THR A 177 -4.41 -3.85 -11.68
C THR A 177 -4.16 -2.41 -11.28
N ASN A 178 -5.13 -1.70 -10.69
CA ASN A 178 -5.08 -0.24 -10.64
C ASN A 178 -4.40 0.40 -9.43
N ASP A 179 -4.17 -0.31 -8.31
CA ASP A 179 -3.56 0.29 -7.10
C ASP A 179 -2.42 -0.56 -6.52
N TYR A 180 -1.18 -0.21 -6.87
CA TYR A 180 0.03 -0.85 -6.35
C TYR A 180 0.84 0.07 -5.46
N TYR A 181 1.25 -0.42 -4.29
CA TYR A 181 2.33 0.18 -3.51
C TYR A 181 3.44 -0.82 -3.29
N LYS A 182 4.63 -0.56 -3.85
CA LYS A 182 5.81 -1.44 -3.74
C LYS A 182 5.51 -2.91 -4.06
N ASN A 183 4.75 -3.15 -5.13
CA ASN A 183 4.32 -4.46 -5.62
C ASN A 183 3.30 -5.21 -4.73
N TYR A 184 2.71 -4.54 -3.73
CA TYR A 184 1.57 -5.07 -2.99
C TYR A 184 0.25 -4.51 -3.54
N ILE A 185 -0.77 -5.35 -3.66
CA ILE A 185 -2.16 -4.89 -3.56
C ILE A 185 -2.35 -4.46 -2.11
N VAL A 186 -2.70 -3.20 -1.89
CA VAL A 186 -2.94 -2.68 -0.55
C VAL A 186 -4.42 -2.81 -0.22
N VAL A 187 -4.72 -3.65 0.77
CA VAL A 187 -6.06 -3.80 1.30
C VAL A 187 -6.16 -2.99 2.58
N PHE A 188 -7.03 -1.99 2.54
CA PHE A 188 -7.43 -1.29 3.74
C PHE A 188 -8.62 -2.00 4.37
N CYS A 189 -8.67 -2.02 5.70
CA CYS A 189 -9.93 -2.29 6.37
C CYS A 189 -10.91 -1.15 6.05
N GLU A 190 -11.78 -1.39 5.07
CA GLU A 190 -12.89 -0.49 4.74
C GLU A 190 -14.00 -0.52 5.81
N GLY A 191 -13.86 -1.35 6.86
CA GLY A 191 -14.74 -1.39 8.03
C GLY A 191 -14.42 -0.36 9.11
N LEU A 192 -13.30 0.34 8.94
CA LEU A 192 -13.08 1.59 9.62
C LEU A 192 -13.79 2.74 8.88
N ILE A 193 -14.62 2.58 7.84
CA ILE A 193 -15.27 3.74 7.19
C ILE A 193 -16.29 4.45 8.10
N GLN A 194 -16.97 3.74 8.99
CA GLN A 194 -17.71 4.39 10.10
C GLN A 194 -16.77 5.02 11.14
N ILE A 195 -15.48 4.70 11.10
CA ILE A 195 -14.39 5.35 11.85
C ILE A 195 -13.57 6.33 10.95
N LYS A 196 -13.78 6.34 9.62
CA LYS A 196 -13.08 7.19 8.63
C LYS A 196 -13.68 8.59 8.62
N ARG A 197 -14.81 8.80 9.30
CA ARG A 197 -15.34 10.14 9.57
C ARG A 197 -14.83 10.70 10.90
N SER A 198 -13.55 10.46 11.21
CA SER A 198 -12.91 11.02 12.39
C SER A 198 -12.40 12.42 12.07
N ILE A 199 -12.95 13.41 12.77
CA ILE A 199 -12.42 14.77 12.84
C ILE A 199 -11.39 14.74 13.97
N TYR A 200 -10.15 15.07 13.65
CA TYR A 200 -9.06 15.14 14.63
C TYR A 200 -8.79 16.60 14.93
N GLN A 201 -8.74 16.96 16.21
CA GLN A 201 -8.33 18.28 16.63
C GLN A 201 -6.81 18.30 16.77
N LEU A 202 -6.15 19.19 16.01
CA LEU A 202 -4.71 19.40 16.09
C LEU A 202 -4.35 20.32 17.25
N ASP A 203 -5.09 21.41 17.37
CA ASP A 203 -5.00 22.44 18.40
C ASP A 203 -6.35 23.14 18.58
N ASN A 204 -6.40 24.26 19.30
CA ASN A 204 -7.64 25.00 19.56
C ASN A 204 -8.29 25.62 18.30
N HIS A 205 -7.57 25.68 17.18
CA HIS A 205 -7.95 26.41 15.98
C HIS A 205 -8.06 25.53 14.73
N ILE A 206 -7.44 24.36 14.71
CA ILE A 206 -7.40 23.48 13.55
C ILE A 206 -7.94 22.09 13.87
N CYS A 207 -8.94 21.69 13.10
CA CYS A 207 -9.36 20.31 12.96
C CYS A 207 -8.93 19.78 11.58
N TYR A 208 -8.72 18.47 11.46
CA TYR A 208 -8.40 17.84 10.19
C TYR A 208 -9.07 16.48 10.02
N GLY A 209 -9.23 16.04 8.77
CA GLY A 209 -9.81 14.74 8.49
C GLY A 209 -10.06 14.49 7.00
N TYR A 210 -11.13 13.74 6.73
CA TYR A 210 -11.56 13.31 5.41
C TYR A 210 -12.13 14.48 4.57
N VAL A 211 -12.13 14.31 3.24
CA VAL A 211 -12.82 15.27 2.35
C VAL A 211 -14.32 14.96 2.40
N PRO A 212 -15.19 15.92 2.78
CA PRO A 212 -16.63 15.69 2.83
C PRO A 212 -17.18 15.44 1.42
N ALA A 213 -17.95 14.36 1.25
CA ALA A 213 -18.43 13.91 -0.05
C ALA A 213 -19.96 13.97 -0.19
N ASP A 214 -20.70 13.86 0.92
CA ASP A 214 -22.16 13.82 0.94
C ASP A 214 -22.79 14.77 1.97
N GLN A 215 -24.11 14.85 1.98
CA GLN A 215 -24.87 15.74 2.87
C GLN A 215 -24.63 15.44 4.36
N ASP A 216 -24.47 14.17 4.70
CA ASP A 216 -24.31 13.73 6.08
C ASP A 216 -22.95 14.14 6.64
N ASP A 217 -21.92 14.21 5.78
CA ASP A 217 -20.60 14.76 6.13
C ASP A 217 -20.69 16.24 6.49
N PHE A 218 -21.34 17.05 5.64
CA PHE A 218 -21.54 18.47 5.94
C PHE A 218 -22.39 18.67 7.20
N ASN A 219 -23.44 17.88 7.40
CA ASN A 219 -24.21 17.91 8.64
C ASN A 219 -23.36 17.57 9.87
N SER A 220 -22.43 16.62 9.75
CA SER A 220 -21.52 16.21 10.82
C SER A 220 -20.51 17.32 11.15
N LEU A 221 -19.93 17.97 10.14
CA LEU A 221 -19.04 19.12 10.32
C LEU A 221 -19.77 20.31 10.96
N LYS A 222 -21.01 20.60 10.53
CA LYS A 222 -21.85 21.67 11.10
C LYS A 222 -22.13 21.42 12.59
N LYS A 223 -22.44 20.18 12.99
CA LYS A 223 -22.60 19.79 14.41
C LYS A 223 -21.32 19.98 15.23
N ALA A 224 -20.15 19.86 14.60
CA ALA A 224 -18.85 20.08 15.22
C ALA A 224 -18.39 21.56 15.16
N ASN A 225 -19.26 22.49 14.75
CA ASN A 225 -18.94 23.91 14.52
C ASN A 225 -17.82 24.14 13.50
N LEU A 226 -17.66 23.24 12.54
CA LEU A 226 -16.69 23.36 11.46
C LEU A 226 -17.38 23.79 10.17
N SER A 227 -17.50 25.10 9.95
CA SER A 227 -18.14 25.68 8.75
C SER A 227 -17.12 26.18 7.71
N THR A 228 -15.84 26.24 8.06
CA THR A 228 -14.76 26.68 7.17
C THR A 228 -13.86 25.50 6.80
N ILE A 229 -13.82 25.16 5.52
CA ILE A 229 -13.10 24.00 4.99
C ILE A 229 -11.96 24.49 4.08
N ILE A 230 -10.77 23.93 4.29
CA ILE A 230 -9.61 24.10 3.42
C ILE A 230 -9.23 22.72 2.89
N GLU A 231 -9.49 22.50 1.60
CA GLU A 231 -9.14 21.26 0.91
C GLU A 231 -7.82 21.43 0.17
N PHE A 232 -6.87 20.53 0.43
CA PHE A 232 -5.63 20.45 -0.34
C PHE A 232 -5.78 19.51 -1.53
N GLN A 233 -5.57 20.03 -2.74
CA GLN A 233 -5.61 19.27 -3.98
C GLN A 233 -4.23 19.18 -4.64
N ASN A 234 -4.00 18.11 -5.38
CA ASN A 234 -2.82 17.96 -6.23
C ASN A 234 -3.16 18.38 -7.66
N SER A 235 -2.39 19.29 -8.24
CA SER A 235 -2.60 19.82 -9.60
C SER A 235 -2.70 18.76 -10.71
N LEU A 236 -2.12 17.55 -10.51
CA LEU A 236 -2.19 16.44 -11.47
C LEU A 236 -3.48 15.61 -11.38
N GLN A 237 -4.28 15.79 -10.33
CA GLN A 237 -5.52 15.05 -10.10
C GLN A 237 -6.69 16.03 -10.21
N GLN A 238 -7.07 16.37 -11.44
CA GLN A 238 -8.40 16.94 -11.69
C GLN A 238 -9.42 15.82 -11.49
N TYR A 239 -9.79 15.54 -10.24
CA TYR A 239 -11.03 14.82 -10.00
C TYR A 239 -12.16 15.75 -10.40
N SER A 240 -12.87 15.39 -11.47
CA SER A 240 -14.18 15.95 -11.81
C SER A 240 -15.21 15.47 -10.78
N HIS A 241 -15.02 15.82 -9.51
CA HIS A 241 -16.09 15.79 -8.54
C HIS A 241 -16.69 17.19 -8.58
N SER A 242 -17.87 17.29 -9.16
CA SER A 242 -18.74 18.44 -8.96
C SER A 242 -19.07 18.48 -7.47
N ILE A 243 -18.20 19.12 -6.67
CA ILE A 243 -18.44 19.34 -5.25
C ILE A 243 -19.77 20.08 -5.18
N LYS A 244 -20.81 19.42 -4.65
CA LYS A 244 -22.05 20.08 -4.29
C LYS A 244 -21.68 21.03 -3.15
N LYS A 245 -21.34 22.27 -3.49
CA LYS A 245 -21.07 23.31 -2.51
C LYS A 245 -22.34 23.53 -1.70
N TYR A 246 -22.23 23.38 -0.39
CA TYR A 246 -23.31 23.70 0.52
C TYR A 246 -23.22 25.19 0.86
N ASP A 247 -24.31 25.94 0.65
CA ASP A 247 -24.31 27.41 0.72
C ASP A 247 -23.89 27.97 2.10
N ASP A 248 -24.00 27.16 3.15
CA ASP A 248 -23.64 27.50 4.53
C ASP A 248 -22.14 27.37 4.86
N PHE A 249 -21.31 26.84 3.94
CA PHE A 249 -19.90 26.54 4.19
C PHE A 249 -18.96 27.46 3.42
N THR A 250 -17.94 27.96 4.10
CA THR A 250 -16.82 28.64 3.43
C THR A 250 -15.80 27.59 2.99
N TYR A 251 -15.67 27.38 1.68
CA TYR A 251 -14.82 26.32 1.12
C TYR A 251 -13.66 26.89 0.30
N TYR A 252 -12.44 26.63 0.74
CA TYR A 252 -11.21 27.01 0.04
C TYR A 252 -10.53 25.77 -0.53
N ILE A 253 -10.10 25.86 -1.80
CA ILE A 253 -9.28 24.84 -2.45
C ILE A 253 -7.87 25.38 -2.58
N VAL A 254 -6.90 24.64 -2.06
CA VAL A 254 -5.48 24.98 -2.11
C VAL A 254 -4.73 23.95 -2.94
N ASN A 255 -4.27 24.38 -4.11
CA ASN A 255 -3.45 23.54 -4.98
C ASN A 255 -2.02 23.46 -4.49
N ILE A 256 -1.53 22.24 -4.26
CA ILE A 256 -0.13 21.98 -3.90
C ILE A 256 0.71 21.99 -5.18
N CYS A 257 1.50 23.05 -5.36
CA CYS A 257 2.48 23.13 -6.43
C CYS A 257 3.81 22.50 -5.98
N ILE A 258 4.15 21.34 -6.54
CA ILE A 258 5.37 20.58 -6.17
C ILE A 258 6.64 21.20 -6.79
N ASN A 259 6.51 22.01 -7.85
CA ASN A 259 7.63 22.40 -8.73
C ASN A 259 8.17 23.83 -8.53
N GLN A 260 7.76 24.57 -7.50
CA GLN A 260 8.30 25.91 -7.21
C GLN A 260 8.80 26.01 -5.77
N ASN A 261 9.76 26.93 -5.55
CA ASN A 261 10.48 27.22 -4.31
C ASN A 261 9.68 26.85 -3.03
N PHE A 262 9.92 25.62 -2.54
CA PHE A 262 9.06 24.94 -1.56
C PHE A 262 8.86 25.76 -0.29
N ILE A 263 9.91 26.43 0.17
CA ILE A 263 9.91 27.27 1.38
C ILE A 263 8.93 28.44 1.25
N ASN A 264 8.93 29.16 0.12
CA ASN A 264 8.07 30.32 -0.09
C ASN A 264 6.59 29.94 -0.17
N TYR A 265 6.28 28.79 -0.78
CA TYR A 265 4.91 28.28 -0.84
C TYR A 265 4.37 28.00 0.57
N PHE A 266 5.15 27.32 1.42
CA PHE A 266 4.72 27.01 2.78
C PHE A 266 4.60 28.25 3.68
N GLN A 267 5.46 29.25 3.52
CA GLN A 267 5.32 30.52 4.24
C GLN A 267 4.03 31.25 3.88
N ARG A 268 3.70 31.34 2.58
CA ARG A 268 2.44 31.94 2.12
C ARG A 268 1.23 31.15 2.58
N LEU A 269 1.30 29.82 2.53
CA LEU A 269 0.26 28.93 3.03
C LEU A 269 0.02 29.11 4.53
N TYR A 270 1.10 29.22 5.31
CA TYR A 270 1.02 29.47 6.74
C TYR A 270 0.33 30.81 7.02
N GLN A 271 0.74 31.89 6.35
CA GLN A 271 0.09 33.21 6.46
C GLN A 271 -1.40 33.16 6.10
N PHE A 272 -1.75 32.47 5.00
CA PHE A 272 -3.14 32.29 4.59
C PHE A 272 -3.97 31.60 5.68
N ILE A 273 -3.45 30.53 6.27
CA ILE A 273 -4.12 29.77 7.32
C ILE A 273 -4.27 30.60 8.59
N GLN A 274 -3.23 31.37 8.97
CA GLN A 274 -3.31 32.29 10.12
C GLN A 274 -4.42 33.34 9.93
N VAL A 275 -4.57 33.90 8.73
CA VAL A 275 -5.69 34.82 8.42
C VAL A 275 -7.04 34.12 8.54
N GLN A 276 -7.15 32.86 8.10
CA GLN A 276 -8.40 32.11 8.25
C GLN A 276 -8.72 31.81 9.72
N ILE A 277 -7.71 31.46 10.53
CA ILE A 277 -7.87 31.26 11.97
C ILE A 277 -8.31 32.56 12.65
N GLN A 278 -7.69 33.70 12.33
CA GLN A 278 -8.11 34.99 12.89
C GLN A 278 -9.55 35.35 12.53
N LYS A 279 -9.99 35.02 11.31
CA LYS A 279 -11.34 35.34 10.84
C LYS A 279 -12.41 34.39 11.36
N TYR A 280 -12.13 33.09 11.41
CA TYR A 280 -13.13 32.05 11.67
C TYR A 280 -12.93 31.28 12.98
N ASN A 281 -11.84 31.55 13.69
CA ASN A 281 -11.41 30.93 14.96
C ASN A 281 -11.11 29.42 14.90
N LEU A 282 -11.93 28.63 14.21
CA LEU A 282 -11.80 27.19 14.04
C LEU A 282 -11.98 26.81 12.57
N ILE A 283 -11.00 26.10 12.01
CA ILE A 283 -10.99 25.69 10.60
C ILE A 283 -10.82 24.18 10.45
N TYR A 284 -11.35 23.63 9.35
CA TYR A 284 -11.22 22.21 9.00
C TYR A 284 -10.32 22.01 7.78
N ILE A 285 -9.29 21.18 7.92
CA ILE A 285 -8.34 20.89 6.85
C ILE A 285 -8.50 19.44 6.36
N CYS A 286 -8.62 19.25 5.05
CA CYS A 286 -8.76 17.91 4.45
C CYS A 286 -7.94 17.74 3.16
N ASN A 287 -7.70 16.49 2.76
CA ASN A 287 -6.97 16.13 1.54
C ASN A 287 -7.35 14.71 1.09
N ASN A 288 -7.41 14.46 -0.22
CA ASN A 288 -7.54 13.12 -0.80
C ASN A 288 -6.30 12.22 -0.55
N SER A 289 -5.18 12.80 -0.12
CA SER A 289 -3.94 12.09 0.20
C SER A 289 -3.40 12.47 1.59
N MET A 290 -3.44 11.49 2.49
CA MET A 290 -2.92 11.60 3.87
C MET A 290 -1.42 11.96 3.93
N LYS A 291 -0.65 11.65 2.88
CA LYS A 291 0.79 11.97 2.81
C LYS A 291 1.04 13.48 2.80
N HIS A 292 0.22 14.24 2.10
CA HIS A 292 0.39 15.69 1.96
C HIS A 292 -0.11 16.43 3.20
N LEU A 293 -1.26 15.99 3.75
CA LEU A 293 -1.76 16.49 5.03
C LEU A 293 -0.71 16.31 6.13
N ARG A 294 -0.07 15.14 6.22
CA ARG A 294 1.03 14.90 7.17
C ARG A 294 2.21 15.84 6.99
N LYS A 295 2.66 16.10 5.75
CA LYS A 295 3.75 17.05 5.48
C LYS A 295 3.42 18.46 5.95
N TYR A 296 2.19 18.91 5.70
CA TYR A 296 1.71 20.20 6.20
C TYR A 296 1.69 20.23 7.73
N LEU A 297 1.06 19.24 8.38
CA LEU A 297 0.93 19.18 9.83
C LEU A 297 2.30 19.17 10.54
N GLN A 298 3.28 18.42 10.01
CA GLN A 298 4.64 18.40 10.54
C GLN A 298 5.33 19.77 10.47
N LEU A 299 5.11 20.53 9.39
CA LEU A 299 5.67 21.87 9.23
C LEU A 299 4.94 22.90 10.09
N TYR A 300 3.62 22.83 10.16
CA TYR A 300 2.80 23.71 11.01
C TYR A 300 3.20 23.58 12.49
N GLN A 301 3.36 22.35 12.98
CA GLN A 301 3.85 22.10 14.34
C GLN A 301 5.25 22.70 14.57
N ARG A 302 6.17 22.56 13.61
CA ARG A 302 7.51 23.17 13.70
C ARG A 302 7.45 24.70 13.78
N LEU A 303 6.55 25.32 13.02
CA LEU A 303 6.40 26.77 12.99
C LEU A 303 5.75 27.33 14.25
N ILE A 304 4.85 26.57 14.90
CA ILE A 304 4.31 26.94 16.23
C ILE A 304 5.40 26.92 17.30
N ILE A 305 6.29 25.93 17.28
CA ILE A 305 7.35 25.77 18.30
C ILE A 305 8.42 26.89 18.20
N LEU A 306 8.52 27.55 17.05
CA LEU A 306 9.49 28.62 16.79
C LEU A 306 8.98 30.03 17.17
N GLN A 307 7.76 30.16 17.69
CA GLN A 307 7.16 31.40 18.20
C GLN A 307 7.16 31.42 19.73
#